data_AF-A0A4R5PA86-F1
#
_entry.id   AF-A0A4R5PA86-F1
#
_cell.length_a   1.000
_cell.length_b   1.000
_cell.length_c   1.000
_cell.angle_alpha   90.00
_cell.angle_beta   90.00
_cell.angle_gamma   90.00
#
_symmetry.space_group_name_H-M   'P 1'
#
loop_
_entity.id
_entity.type
_entity.pdbx_description
1 polymer ?
#
loop_
_entity_poly.entity_id
_entity_poly.type
_entity_poly.pdbx_seq_one_letter_code
_entity_poly.pdbx_strand_id
1 'polypeptide(L)'
;MFGGVPQTSGFFGRQRSASIAAVLATALAVAGCGSSPPPVPTTRPGDAGEVGGAAVPMTLRVSVDQPMRAVFSELAKRFQIDHPGTQIQLTFKRSQELVDALDQGPAPDVLVVEDPDMNKAVHAGQVSDPAAFASNRLVLVTPPGNPNHVATFNDVARPGTRLAVCAPELACGAATARVASTLAVQLAAALTADTASAVVDAVAAGRADVGLTYSSYAKGADTRVTTLSFPGDAVSVERYSIAVTTKSENQNRAKQLVDSARSGDGHRFMASFGFGAP
;
A
#
# COMPACT_ATOMS: atom_id res chain seq x y z
N MET A 1 7.21 3.32 -73.28
CA MET A 1 8.67 3.53 -73.12
C MET A 1 9.03 2.94 -71.76
N PHE A 2 9.70 1.77 -71.71
CA PHE A 2 11.16 1.59 -71.81
C PHE A 2 11.88 2.31 -70.66
N GLY A 3 12.68 1.69 -69.80
CA GLY A 3 13.03 0.27 -69.53
C GLY A 3 13.49 0.18 -68.05
N GLY A 4 14.07 -0.87 -67.48
CA GLY A 4 14.71 -2.09 -67.97
C GLY A 4 15.71 -2.56 -66.89
N VAL A 5 15.75 -3.85 -66.57
CA VAL A 5 16.50 -4.44 -65.41
C VAL A 5 18.00 -4.68 -65.76
N PRO A 6 18.91 -4.92 -64.78
CA PRO A 6 19.17 -6.27 -64.20
C PRO A 6 19.36 -6.26 -62.66
N GLN A 7 19.18 -7.30 -61.83
CA GLN A 7 19.26 -8.78 -61.94
C GLN A 7 20.66 -9.41 -62.02
N THR A 8 21.23 -9.72 -60.84
CA THR A 8 21.96 -10.97 -60.51
C THR A 8 21.93 -11.16 -58.97
N SER A 9 21.93 -12.32 -58.29
CA SER A 9 21.79 -13.78 -58.57
C SER A 9 22.89 -14.55 -57.82
N GLY A 10 22.52 -15.51 -56.96
CA GLY A 10 23.45 -16.44 -56.27
C GLY A 10 22.97 -16.79 -54.84
N PHE A 11 22.26 -17.91 -54.57
CA PHE A 11 22.78 -19.29 -54.38
C PHE A 11 23.92 -19.37 -53.34
N PHE A 12 23.96 -20.21 -52.29
CA PHE A 12 23.40 -21.53 -51.93
C PHE A 12 23.00 -21.47 -50.42
N GLY A 13 22.37 -22.43 -49.73
CA GLY A 13 22.15 -23.85 -49.97
C GLY A 13 21.63 -24.54 -48.69
N ARG A 14 20.76 -25.53 -48.89
CA ARG A 14 19.97 -26.31 -47.92
C ARG A 14 20.70 -26.93 -46.69
N GLN A 15 19.92 -27.06 -45.61
CA GLN A 15 19.73 -28.25 -44.74
C GLN A 15 20.96 -29.07 -44.29
N ARG A 16 21.01 -29.42 -42.99
CA ARG A 16 20.67 -30.79 -42.53
C ARG A 16 20.71 -30.96 -41.01
N SER A 17 19.71 -31.67 -40.49
CA SER A 17 19.74 -32.32 -39.18
C SER A 17 20.69 -33.53 -39.22
N ALA A 18 21.40 -33.80 -38.12
CA ALA A 18 21.89 -35.14 -37.80
C ALA A 18 22.19 -35.27 -36.30
N SER A 19 21.45 -36.14 -35.62
CA SER A 19 21.86 -36.70 -34.33
C SER A 19 22.99 -37.72 -34.55
N ILE A 20 23.85 -37.95 -33.55
CA ILE A 20 24.55 -39.22 -33.31
C ILE A 20 24.83 -39.32 -31.81
N ALA A 21 24.83 -40.55 -31.28
CA ALA A 21 24.97 -40.88 -29.87
C ALA A 21 26.19 -41.80 -29.64
N ALA A 22 26.42 -42.13 -28.35
CA ALA A 22 27.13 -43.33 -27.88
C ALA A 22 28.68 -43.31 -28.03
N VAL A 23 29.52 -44.05 -27.28
CA VAL A 23 29.41 -44.88 -26.04
C VAL A 23 30.86 -45.19 -25.54
N LEU A 24 31.02 -46.01 -24.48
CA LEU A 24 32.24 -46.59 -23.86
C LEU A 24 32.87 -45.74 -22.72
N ALA A 25 33.08 -46.21 -21.48
CA ALA A 25 33.61 -47.49 -20.93
C ALA A 25 35.14 -47.66 -21.18
N THR A 26 36.00 -48.19 -20.27
CA THR A 26 35.74 -49.21 -19.23
C THR A 26 36.23 -48.83 -17.80
N ALA A 27 37.09 -49.60 -17.10
CA ALA A 27 37.35 -49.50 -15.64
C ALA A 27 38.61 -50.30 -15.15
N LEU A 28 38.76 -50.44 -13.81
CA LEU A 28 39.81 -51.11 -12.97
C LEU A 28 41.07 -50.27 -12.65
N ALA A 29 41.81 -50.44 -11.54
CA ALA A 29 41.62 -50.94 -10.15
C ALA A 29 42.94 -50.61 -9.36
N VAL A 30 43.06 -50.53 -8.02
CA VAL A 30 43.29 -51.61 -7.02
C VAL A 30 43.67 -50.96 -5.64
N ALA A 31 43.28 -51.59 -4.51
CA ALA A 31 43.77 -51.52 -3.09
C ALA A 31 44.21 -50.17 -2.45
N GLY A 32 43.94 -49.84 -1.17
CA GLY A 32 43.56 -50.61 0.01
C GLY A 32 44.33 -50.11 1.25
N CYS A 33 43.64 -49.84 2.37
CA CYS A 33 44.10 -49.96 3.77
C CYS A 33 42.96 -49.53 4.71
N GLY A 34 42.85 -50.15 5.90
CA GLY A 34 41.71 -49.95 6.80
C GLY A 34 42.05 -49.20 8.09
N SER A 35 40.99 -48.73 8.77
CA SER A 35 40.99 -48.25 10.17
C SER A 35 39.59 -48.46 10.75
N SER A 36 39.49 -48.94 11.99
CA SER A 36 38.22 -49.35 12.62
C SER A 36 37.38 -48.16 13.13
N PRO A 37 36.05 -48.14 12.95
CA PRO A 37 35.16 -47.18 13.60
C PRO A 37 34.78 -47.61 15.04
N PRO A 38 34.46 -46.66 15.94
CA PRO A 38 34.05 -46.93 17.32
C PRO A 38 32.57 -47.38 17.46
N PRO A 39 32.14 -47.87 18.64
CA PRO A 39 30.80 -48.45 18.83
C PRO A 39 29.64 -47.45 18.72
N VAL A 40 28.52 -47.95 18.19
CA VAL A 40 27.25 -47.23 18.03
C VAL A 40 26.53 -47.04 19.38
N PRO A 41 26.03 -45.85 19.72
CA PRO A 41 25.05 -45.68 20.80
C PRO A 41 23.67 -46.16 20.33
N THR A 42 23.11 -47.17 20.99
CA THR A 42 21.74 -47.66 20.72
C THR A 42 20.69 -46.71 21.28
N THR A 43 20.31 -45.69 20.49
CA THR A 43 19.14 -44.86 20.78
C THR A 43 17.84 -45.64 20.57
N ARG A 44 17.00 -45.60 21.59
CA ARG A 44 15.65 -46.19 21.63
C ARG A 44 14.74 -45.48 20.62
N PRO A 45 13.91 -46.18 19.83
CA PRO A 45 12.86 -45.52 19.06
C PRO A 45 11.84 -44.93 20.05
N GLY A 46 11.72 -43.60 20.10
CA GLY A 46 10.85 -42.91 21.05
C GLY A 46 11.19 -41.46 21.35
N ASP A 47 12.33 -40.93 20.92
CA ASP A 47 12.68 -39.51 21.11
C ASP A 47 13.39 -38.94 19.87
N ALA A 48 12.58 -38.71 18.84
CA ALA A 48 12.93 -37.81 17.74
C ALA A 48 12.03 -36.59 17.89
N GLY A 49 12.49 -35.58 18.64
CA GLY A 49 11.79 -34.31 18.76
C GLY A 49 11.52 -33.73 17.37
N GLU A 50 10.27 -33.33 17.12
CA GLU A 50 9.88 -32.68 15.87
C GLU A 50 10.67 -31.39 15.69
N VAL A 51 11.71 -31.45 14.84
CA VAL A 51 12.30 -30.26 14.25
C VAL A 51 11.20 -29.65 13.38
N GLY A 52 10.59 -28.57 13.89
CA GLY A 52 9.31 -28.05 13.42
C GLY A 52 9.20 -27.99 11.91
N GLY A 53 8.24 -28.74 11.36
CA GLY A 53 7.92 -28.68 9.94
C GLY A 53 7.65 -27.24 9.53
N ALA A 54 8.27 -26.79 8.43
CA ALA A 54 8.07 -25.45 7.90
C ALA A 54 6.57 -25.23 7.67
N ALA A 55 5.95 -24.38 8.49
CA ALA A 55 4.52 -24.11 8.42
C ALA A 55 4.17 -23.66 7.00
N VAL A 56 3.19 -24.32 6.38
CA VAL A 56 2.72 -23.96 5.05
C VAL A 56 2.32 -22.48 5.08
N PRO A 57 2.91 -21.62 4.24
CA PRO A 57 2.70 -20.18 4.34
C PRO A 57 1.23 -19.83 4.08
N MET A 58 0.57 -19.27 5.09
CA MET A 58 -0.79 -18.78 5.03
C MET A 58 -0.81 -17.40 4.37
N THR A 59 -1.61 -17.21 3.33
CA THR A 59 -1.80 -15.90 2.69
C THR A 59 -3.03 -15.21 3.26
N LEU A 60 -2.82 -14.08 3.93
CA LEU A 60 -3.85 -13.17 4.40
C LEU A 60 -4.08 -12.07 3.35
N ARG A 61 -5.29 -12.00 2.79
CA ARG A 61 -5.67 -11.02 1.77
C ARG A 61 -6.28 -9.81 2.45
N VAL A 62 -5.72 -8.63 2.20
CA VAL A 62 -6.10 -7.39 2.91
C VAL A 62 -6.42 -6.31 1.89
N SER A 63 -7.67 -5.84 1.91
CA SER A 63 -8.16 -4.75 1.07
C SER A 63 -8.11 -3.44 1.84
N VAL A 64 -7.41 -2.45 1.29
CA VAL A 64 -7.07 -1.21 2.00
C VAL A 64 -7.34 0.01 1.13
N ASP A 65 -8.00 1.02 1.69
CA ASP A 65 -8.24 2.28 0.98
C ASP A 65 -6.94 3.00 0.59
N GLN A 66 -6.94 3.60 -0.59
CA GLN A 66 -5.75 4.14 -1.24
C GLN A 66 -4.93 5.14 -0.41
N PRO A 67 -5.51 6.08 0.37
CA PRO A 67 -4.75 6.99 1.23
C PRO A 67 -3.87 6.26 2.26
N MET A 68 -4.28 5.07 2.71
CA MET A 68 -3.54 4.28 3.69
C MET A 68 -2.45 3.37 3.07
N ARG A 69 -2.21 3.47 1.75
CA ARG A 69 -1.26 2.61 1.02
C ARG A 69 0.13 2.55 1.65
N ALA A 70 0.71 3.71 1.96
CA ALA A 70 2.08 3.79 2.47
C ALA A 70 2.20 3.10 3.84
N VAL A 71 1.27 3.39 4.76
CA VAL A 71 1.29 2.84 6.12
C VAL A 71 0.99 1.34 6.13
N PHE A 72 0.02 0.85 5.35
CA PHE A 72 -0.26 -0.60 5.29
C PHE A 72 0.82 -1.40 4.56
N SER A 73 1.51 -0.81 3.57
CA SER A 73 2.67 -1.47 2.93
C SER A 73 3.80 -1.73 3.91
N GLU A 74 3.98 -0.89 4.92
CA GLU A 74 5.03 -1.06 5.94
C GLU A 74 4.53 -1.83 7.18
N LEU A 75 3.27 -1.64 7.60
CA LEU A 75 2.63 -2.46 8.63
C LEU A 75 2.63 -3.94 8.24
N ALA A 76 2.32 -4.26 6.98
CA ALA A 76 2.32 -5.63 6.49
C ALA A 76 3.71 -6.28 6.58
N LYS A 77 4.81 -5.55 6.30
CA LYS A 77 6.17 -6.08 6.46
C LYS A 77 6.46 -6.42 7.91
N ARG A 78 6.16 -5.49 8.83
CA ARG A 78 6.35 -5.68 10.28
C ARG A 78 5.55 -6.88 10.79
N PHE A 79 4.27 -6.94 10.45
CA PHE A 79 3.41 -8.05 10.85
C PHE A 79 3.91 -9.41 10.35
N GLN A 80 4.46 -9.49 9.13
CA GLN A 80 5.05 -10.74 8.59
C GLN A 80 6.37 -11.14 9.28
N ILE A 81 7.15 -10.17 9.79
CA ILE A 81 8.33 -10.43 10.63
C ILE A 81 7.89 -11.01 11.99
N ASP A 82 6.88 -10.41 12.60
CA ASP A 82 6.36 -10.82 13.91
C ASP A 82 5.55 -12.12 13.86
N HIS A 83 5.05 -12.52 12.68
CA HIS A 83 4.24 -13.73 12.48
C HIS A 83 4.79 -14.61 11.34
N PRO A 84 5.94 -15.29 11.54
CA PRO A 84 6.52 -16.21 10.56
C PRO A 84 5.50 -17.22 10.02
N GLY A 85 5.60 -17.54 8.72
CA GLY A 85 4.61 -18.36 8.03
C GLY A 85 3.34 -17.63 7.60
N THR A 86 3.26 -16.30 7.78
CA THR A 86 2.20 -15.46 7.20
C THR A 86 2.74 -14.68 6.02
N GLN A 87 2.00 -14.64 4.90
CA GLN A 87 2.17 -13.67 3.82
C GLN A 87 0.96 -12.73 3.80
N ILE A 88 1.17 -11.45 3.50
CA ILE A 88 0.07 -10.48 3.34
C ILE A 88 0.00 -10.02 1.87
N GLN A 89 -1.15 -10.26 1.24
CA GLN A 89 -1.47 -9.76 -0.10
C GLN A 89 -2.33 -8.50 0.03
N LEU A 90 -1.74 -7.34 -0.30
CA LEU A 90 -2.40 -6.03 -0.22
C LEU A 90 -3.11 -5.69 -1.54
N THR A 91 -4.39 -5.34 -1.47
CA THR A 91 -5.16 -4.72 -2.57
C THR A 91 -5.48 -3.28 -2.20
N PHE A 92 -5.24 -2.34 -3.11
CA PHE A 92 -5.45 -0.92 -2.88
C PHE A 92 -6.37 -0.30 -3.95
N LYS A 93 -7.53 0.21 -3.54
CA LYS A 93 -8.53 0.92 -4.36
C LYS A 93 -9.20 2.00 -3.50
N ARG A 94 -10.19 2.72 -4.03
CA ARG A 94 -11.07 3.60 -3.24
C ARG A 94 -12.00 2.79 -2.33
N SER A 95 -12.31 3.29 -1.14
CA SER A 95 -13.21 2.65 -0.15
C SER A 95 -14.50 2.04 -0.77
N GLN A 96 -15.29 2.82 -1.52
CA GLN A 96 -16.48 2.33 -2.24
C GLN A 96 -16.20 1.14 -3.18
N GLU A 97 -15.12 1.18 -3.98
CA GLU A 97 -14.76 0.07 -4.89
C GLU A 97 -14.36 -1.19 -4.14
N LEU A 98 -13.81 -1.07 -2.92
CA LEU A 98 -13.46 -2.22 -2.10
C LEU A 98 -14.70 -2.89 -1.54
N VAL A 99 -15.69 -2.11 -1.09
CA VAL A 99 -16.97 -2.62 -0.58
C VAL A 99 -17.79 -3.27 -1.70
N ASP A 100 -17.91 -2.62 -2.86
CA ASP A 100 -18.64 -3.17 -4.01
C ASP A 100 -18.05 -4.50 -4.51
N ALA A 101 -16.76 -4.73 -4.29
CA ALA A 101 -16.05 -5.94 -4.70
C ALA A 101 -16.20 -7.13 -3.72
N LEU A 102 -16.71 -6.94 -2.49
CA LEU A 102 -16.79 -7.99 -1.45
C LEU A 102 -17.69 -9.19 -1.83
N ASP A 103 -18.62 -8.99 -2.76
CA ASP A 103 -19.50 -10.04 -3.31
C ASP A 103 -19.14 -10.47 -4.74
N GLN A 104 -18.19 -9.80 -5.41
CA GLN A 104 -17.85 -10.06 -6.82
C GLN A 104 -16.70 -11.06 -7.01
N GLY A 105 -16.18 -11.64 -5.93
CA GLY A 105 -15.06 -12.56 -5.98
C GLY A 105 -14.69 -13.14 -4.61
N PRO A 106 -13.51 -13.76 -4.48
CA PRO A 106 -13.06 -14.28 -3.19
C PRO A 106 -12.74 -13.09 -2.26
N ALA A 107 -13.63 -12.86 -1.29
CA ALA A 107 -13.53 -11.74 -0.36
C ALA A 107 -12.16 -11.69 0.35
N PRO A 108 -11.61 -10.48 0.62
CA PRO A 108 -10.40 -10.33 1.42
C PRO A 108 -10.66 -10.83 2.84
N ASP A 109 -9.62 -11.23 3.56
CA ASP A 109 -9.73 -11.60 4.97
C ASP A 109 -9.94 -10.38 5.88
N VAL A 110 -9.33 -9.24 5.53
CA VAL A 110 -9.44 -7.96 6.27
C VAL A 110 -9.80 -6.83 5.31
N LEU A 111 -10.73 -5.97 5.73
CA LEU A 111 -11.14 -4.75 5.05
C LEU A 111 -10.71 -3.53 5.87
N VAL A 112 -10.15 -2.51 5.19
CA VAL A 112 -9.76 -1.22 5.75
C VAL A 112 -10.27 -0.12 4.84
N VAL A 113 -11.29 0.63 5.30
CA VAL A 113 -11.98 1.67 4.52
C VAL A 113 -12.44 2.82 5.42
N GLU A 114 -12.86 3.92 4.81
CA GLU A 114 -13.51 5.03 5.53
C GLU A 114 -14.81 4.57 6.20
N ASP A 115 -15.13 5.14 7.37
CA ASP A 115 -16.31 4.78 8.17
C ASP A 115 -17.66 4.76 7.39
N PRO A 116 -17.98 5.70 6.47
CA PRO A 116 -19.22 5.64 5.69
C PRO A 116 -19.33 4.38 4.82
N ASP A 117 -18.21 3.88 4.29
CA ASP A 117 -18.15 2.68 3.48
C ASP A 117 -18.07 1.42 4.34
N MET A 118 -17.37 1.46 5.48
CA MET A 118 -17.41 0.38 6.47
C MET A 118 -18.85 0.14 6.95
N ASN A 119 -19.60 1.21 7.22
CA ASN A 119 -21.01 1.11 7.62
C ASN A 119 -21.87 0.41 6.56
N LYS A 120 -21.65 0.66 5.26
CA LYS A 120 -22.34 -0.08 4.17
C LYS A 120 -22.03 -1.58 4.23
N ALA A 121 -20.75 -1.94 4.42
CA ALA A 121 -20.33 -3.33 4.53
C ALA A 121 -20.94 -4.05 5.74
N VAL A 122 -21.08 -3.35 6.88
CA VAL A 122 -21.78 -3.86 8.08
C VAL A 122 -23.27 -4.08 7.78
N HIS A 123 -23.94 -3.11 7.15
CA HIS A 123 -25.37 -3.22 6.82
C HIS A 123 -25.65 -4.34 5.81
N ALA A 124 -24.69 -4.66 4.94
CA ALA A 124 -24.73 -5.78 4.02
C ALA A 124 -24.32 -7.13 4.66
N GLY A 125 -23.90 -7.17 5.93
CA GLY A 125 -23.43 -8.39 6.60
C GLY A 125 -22.09 -8.94 6.09
N GLN A 126 -21.31 -8.12 5.37
CA GLN A 126 -20.03 -8.51 4.76
C GLN A 126 -18.86 -8.47 5.76
N VAL A 127 -19.02 -7.73 6.86
CA VAL A 127 -18.05 -7.61 7.97
C VAL A 127 -18.78 -7.66 9.32
N SER A 128 -18.07 -8.06 10.37
CA SER A 128 -18.54 -8.03 11.76
C SER A 128 -17.52 -7.30 12.64
N ASP A 129 -18.02 -6.67 13.71
CA ASP A 129 -17.22 -5.95 14.72
C ASP A 129 -16.17 -4.98 14.14
N PRO A 130 -16.58 -4.01 13.28
CA PRO A 130 -15.67 -3.01 12.74
C PRO A 130 -15.09 -2.16 13.86
N ALA A 131 -13.84 -1.75 13.70
CA ALA A 131 -13.16 -0.92 14.69
C ALA A 131 -12.43 0.25 14.04
N ALA A 132 -12.80 1.46 14.47
CA ALA A 132 -12.02 2.66 14.17
C ALA A 132 -10.61 2.54 14.77
N PHE A 133 -9.58 2.87 13.98
CA PHE A 133 -8.17 2.73 14.36
C PHE A 133 -7.27 3.89 13.90
N ALA A 134 -7.76 4.72 12.98
CA ALA A 134 -7.03 5.89 12.48
C ALA A 134 -8.01 6.98 12.01
N SER A 135 -7.53 8.21 11.97
CA SER A 135 -8.17 9.30 11.23
C SER A 135 -7.18 10.01 10.31
N ASN A 136 -7.70 10.77 9.36
CA ASN A 136 -6.94 11.63 8.47
C ASN A 136 -7.63 13.00 8.42
N ARG A 137 -6.90 14.08 8.13
CA ARG A 137 -7.47 15.44 8.14
C ARG A 137 -6.83 16.31 7.07
N LEU A 138 -7.54 17.32 6.57
CA LEU A 138 -6.90 18.31 5.72
C LEU A 138 -5.94 19.19 6.53
N VAL A 139 -4.85 19.56 5.87
CA VAL A 139 -3.83 20.49 6.34
C VAL A 139 -3.48 21.44 5.20
N LEU A 140 -2.96 22.61 5.55
CA LEU A 140 -2.32 23.49 4.58
C LEU A 140 -0.85 23.06 4.43
N VAL A 141 -0.35 23.03 3.20
CA VAL A 141 1.07 22.82 2.89
C VAL A 141 1.60 23.99 2.09
N THR A 142 2.81 24.46 2.42
CA THR A 142 3.52 25.54 1.71
C THR A 142 4.94 25.09 1.34
N PRO A 143 5.66 25.84 0.47
CA PRO A 143 7.09 25.58 0.27
C PRO A 143 7.87 25.67 1.61
N PRO A 144 9.03 25.01 1.72
CA PRO A 144 9.83 25.00 2.95
C PRO A 144 10.05 26.41 3.52
N GLY A 145 9.74 26.59 4.81
CA GLY A 145 9.88 27.88 5.49
C GLY A 145 8.72 28.86 5.29
N ASN A 146 7.67 28.50 4.53
CA ASN A 146 6.48 29.32 4.31
C ASN A 146 6.78 30.75 3.80
N PRO A 147 7.42 30.89 2.61
CA PRO A 147 7.90 32.18 2.10
C PRO A 147 6.80 33.20 1.81
N ASN A 148 5.55 32.73 1.64
CA ASN A 148 4.38 33.59 1.39
C ASN A 148 3.62 33.97 2.68
N HIS A 149 4.13 33.60 3.85
CA HIS A 149 3.57 33.93 5.17
C HIS A 149 2.09 33.58 5.34
N VAL A 150 1.66 32.43 4.79
CA VAL A 150 0.31 31.90 4.99
C VAL A 150 0.18 31.46 6.45
N ALA A 151 -0.75 32.01 7.21
CA ALA A 151 -0.96 31.66 8.62
C ALA A 151 -2.40 31.20 8.92
N THR A 152 -3.36 31.65 8.11
CA THR A 152 -4.79 31.42 8.27
C THR A 152 -5.43 30.95 6.97
N PHE A 153 -6.63 30.38 7.06
CA PHE A 153 -7.40 29.99 5.87
C PHE A 153 -7.80 31.18 4.98
N ASN A 154 -7.92 32.38 5.56
CA ASN A 154 -8.18 33.61 4.79
C ASN A 154 -6.98 34.01 3.91
N ASP A 155 -5.76 33.65 4.30
CA ASP A 155 -4.54 33.98 3.55
C ASP A 155 -4.47 33.19 2.23
N VAL A 156 -5.06 32.00 2.23
CA VAL A 156 -5.22 31.11 1.09
C VAL A 156 -6.11 31.74 0.01
N ALA A 157 -7.09 32.57 0.41
CA ALA A 157 -8.03 33.25 -0.47
C ALA A 157 -7.60 34.67 -0.90
N ARG A 158 -6.40 35.13 -0.51
CA ARG A 158 -5.90 36.46 -0.91
C ARG A 158 -5.69 36.52 -2.44
N PRO A 159 -6.03 37.65 -3.10
CA PRO A 159 -5.69 37.86 -4.50
C PRO A 159 -4.18 37.67 -4.74
N GLY A 160 -3.83 36.87 -5.76
CA GLY A 160 -2.45 36.56 -6.11
C GLY A 160 -1.87 35.29 -5.47
N THR A 161 -2.50 34.72 -4.43
CA THR A 161 -2.07 33.44 -3.84
C THR A 161 -2.32 32.29 -4.83
N ARG A 162 -1.28 31.57 -5.26
CA ARG A 162 -1.44 30.39 -6.13
C ARG A 162 -1.82 29.16 -5.30
N LEU A 163 -3.11 28.98 -5.05
CA LEU A 163 -3.66 27.82 -4.36
C LEU A 163 -3.68 26.56 -5.27
N ALA A 164 -3.17 25.43 -4.77
CA ALA A 164 -3.42 24.10 -5.29
C ALA A 164 -4.46 23.32 -4.47
N VAL A 165 -5.45 22.71 -5.12
CA VAL A 165 -6.45 21.83 -4.49
C VAL A 165 -6.65 20.56 -5.30
N CYS A 166 -7.23 19.53 -4.69
CA CYS A 166 -7.78 18.41 -5.43
C CYS A 166 -8.98 18.82 -6.29
N ALA A 167 -9.20 18.11 -7.39
CA ALA A 167 -10.42 18.17 -8.18
C ALA A 167 -11.67 17.81 -7.34
N PRO A 168 -12.82 18.48 -7.55
CA PRO A 168 -13.98 18.42 -6.65
C PRO A 168 -14.63 17.03 -6.56
N GLU A 169 -14.44 16.17 -7.56
CA GLU A 169 -14.89 14.78 -7.59
C GLU A 169 -14.08 13.84 -6.68
N LEU A 170 -12.95 14.29 -6.14
CA LEU A 170 -12.09 13.54 -5.23
C LEU A 170 -12.47 13.85 -3.77
N ALA A 171 -12.25 12.88 -2.87
CA ALA A 171 -12.52 13.04 -1.43
C ALA A 171 -11.88 14.33 -0.85
N CYS A 172 -10.60 14.58 -1.17
CA CYS A 172 -9.90 15.80 -0.75
C CYS A 172 -10.47 17.09 -1.35
N GLY A 173 -11.05 17.05 -2.55
CA GLY A 173 -11.69 18.20 -3.19
C GLY A 173 -13.04 18.50 -2.52
N ALA A 174 -13.86 17.47 -2.31
CA ALA A 174 -15.10 17.56 -1.55
C ALA A 174 -14.85 18.02 -0.10
N ALA A 175 -13.81 17.51 0.57
CA ALA A 175 -13.38 17.95 1.89
C ALA A 175 -12.93 19.42 1.89
N THR A 176 -12.19 19.85 0.87
CA THR A 176 -11.78 21.26 0.69
C THR A 176 -12.98 22.18 0.54
N ALA A 177 -13.99 21.77 -0.25
CA ALA A 177 -15.24 22.52 -0.41
C ALA A 177 -16.06 22.59 0.89
N ARG A 178 -16.13 21.49 1.67
CA ARG A 178 -16.76 21.48 3.00
C ARG A 178 -16.08 22.48 3.94
N VAL A 179 -14.76 22.43 4.07
CA VAL A 179 -13.96 23.35 4.89
C VAL A 179 -14.19 24.81 4.47
N ALA A 180 -14.10 25.10 3.17
CA ALA A 180 -14.31 26.44 2.63
C ALA A 180 -15.70 26.99 2.96
N SER A 181 -16.75 26.17 2.79
CA SER A 181 -18.13 26.50 3.15
C SER A 181 -18.30 26.73 4.65
N THR A 182 -17.75 25.85 5.51
CA THR A 182 -17.82 25.98 6.98
C THR A 182 -17.11 27.23 7.50
N LEU A 183 -16.00 27.63 6.86
CA LEU A 183 -15.25 28.84 7.22
C LEU A 183 -15.77 30.11 6.51
N ALA A 184 -16.81 29.99 5.67
CA ALA A 184 -17.34 31.06 4.82
C ALA A 184 -16.27 31.75 3.94
N VAL A 185 -15.29 31.00 3.46
CA VAL A 185 -14.19 31.48 2.61
C VAL A 185 -14.39 31.02 1.17
N GLN A 186 -14.41 31.96 0.23
CA GLN A 186 -14.42 31.64 -1.20
C GLN A 186 -12.99 31.38 -1.68
N LEU A 187 -12.71 30.13 -2.07
CA LEU A 187 -11.42 29.73 -2.64
C LEU A 187 -11.40 29.91 -4.15
N ALA A 188 -10.26 30.38 -4.68
CA ALA A 188 -9.94 30.38 -6.10
C ALA A 188 -8.70 29.52 -6.33
N ALA A 189 -8.87 28.35 -6.94
CA ALA A 189 -7.75 27.47 -7.26
C ALA A 189 -6.95 28.01 -8.44
N ALA A 190 -5.64 28.20 -8.27
CA ALA A 190 -4.71 28.43 -9.38
C ALA A 190 -4.27 27.11 -10.03
N LEU A 191 -4.35 26.00 -9.30
CA LEU A 191 -4.08 24.65 -9.78
C LEU A 191 -5.09 23.66 -9.20
N THR A 192 -5.64 22.81 -10.07
CA THR A 192 -6.48 21.68 -9.69
C THR A 192 -5.71 20.38 -9.99
N ALA A 193 -5.64 19.49 -9.01
CA ALA A 193 -4.87 18.25 -9.05
C ALA A 193 -5.78 17.01 -9.04
N ASP A 194 -5.36 15.97 -9.75
CA ASP A 194 -6.03 14.66 -9.84
C ASP A 194 -5.78 13.75 -8.63
N THR A 195 -4.85 14.13 -7.74
CA THR A 195 -4.50 13.39 -6.53
C THR A 195 -4.05 14.34 -5.41
N ALA A 196 -4.26 13.92 -4.15
CA ALA A 196 -3.76 14.65 -2.98
C ALA A 196 -2.22 14.74 -2.93
N SER A 197 -1.52 13.75 -3.51
CA SER A 197 -0.07 13.78 -3.73
C SER A 197 0.34 14.83 -4.75
N ALA A 198 -0.37 14.98 -5.87
CA ALA A 198 -0.06 15.99 -6.88
C ALA A 198 -0.25 17.44 -6.39
N VAL A 199 -1.10 17.68 -5.38
CA VAL A 199 -1.13 18.96 -4.65
C VAL A 199 0.19 19.22 -3.94
N VAL A 200 0.71 18.23 -3.21
CA VAL A 200 1.98 18.34 -2.48
C VAL A 200 3.15 18.55 -3.44
N ASP A 201 3.17 17.82 -4.56
CA ASP A 201 4.22 17.97 -5.58
C ASP A 201 4.10 19.28 -6.36
N ALA A 202 2.92 19.89 -6.46
CA ALA A 202 2.76 21.24 -7.00
C ALA A 202 3.37 22.31 -6.08
N VAL A 203 3.17 22.19 -4.77
CA VAL A 203 3.74 23.08 -3.76
C VAL A 203 5.25 22.89 -3.64
N ALA A 204 5.72 21.65 -3.53
CA ALA A 204 7.15 21.32 -3.46
C ALA A 204 7.94 21.78 -4.71
N ALA A 205 7.31 21.77 -5.88
CA ALA A 205 7.89 22.28 -7.13
C ALA A 205 7.71 23.80 -7.34
N GLY A 206 7.18 24.54 -6.36
CA GLY A 206 6.97 26.00 -6.45
C GLY A 206 5.90 26.43 -7.48
N ARG A 207 5.12 25.49 -8.02
CA ARG A 207 4.01 25.76 -8.96
C ARG A 207 2.80 26.34 -8.23
N ALA A 208 2.68 26.07 -6.94
CA ALA A 208 1.69 26.64 -6.03
C ALA A 208 2.38 27.23 -4.78
N ASP A 209 1.78 28.27 -4.22
CA ASP A 209 2.23 28.98 -3.01
C ASP A 209 1.74 28.31 -1.74
N VAL A 210 0.59 27.63 -1.84
CA VAL A 210 -0.06 26.86 -0.79
C VAL A 210 -0.93 25.78 -1.44
N GLY A 211 -1.15 24.67 -0.74
CA GLY A 211 -2.14 23.67 -1.13
C GLY A 211 -2.90 23.10 0.05
N LEU A 212 -4.12 22.58 -0.21
CA LEU A 212 -4.85 21.74 0.74
C LEU A 212 -4.67 20.28 0.37
N THR A 213 -4.17 19.49 1.33
CA THR A 213 -3.96 18.04 1.19
C THR A 213 -4.19 17.37 2.54
N TYR A 214 -4.14 16.04 2.60
CA TYR A 214 -4.24 15.34 3.88
C TYR A 214 -2.91 15.33 4.64
N SER A 215 -2.99 15.29 5.98
CA SER A 215 -1.85 15.19 6.88
C SER A 215 -0.94 14.00 6.58
N SER A 216 -1.50 12.88 6.09
CA SER A 216 -0.71 11.72 5.68
C SER A 216 0.18 11.96 4.45
N TYR A 217 -0.33 12.65 3.42
CA TYR A 217 0.47 13.03 2.24
C TYR A 217 1.50 14.11 2.57
N ALA A 218 1.12 15.09 3.41
CA ALA A 218 2.04 16.11 3.90
C ALA A 218 3.20 15.48 4.70
N LYS A 219 2.89 14.53 5.60
CA LYS A 219 3.90 13.78 6.37
C LYS A 219 4.80 12.93 5.46
N GLY A 220 4.24 12.28 4.45
CA GLY A 220 4.99 11.50 3.46
C GLY A 220 5.90 12.33 2.54
N ALA A 221 5.74 13.65 2.49
CA ALA A 221 6.63 14.54 1.76
C ALA A 221 7.78 15.11 2.60
N ASP A 222 7.73 14.94 3.93
CA ASP A 222 8.78 15.31 4.87
C ASP A 222 9.25 16.77 4.65
N THR A 223 10.55 17.01 4.52
CA THR A 223 11.17 18.34 4.39
C THR A 223 10.87 19.07 3.07
N ARG A 224 10.18 18.43 2.11
CA ARG A 224 9.81 19.07 0.82
C ARG A 224 8.71 20.14 0.95
N VAL A 225 7.94 20.12 2.04
CA VAL A 225 6.89 21.11 2.32
C VAL A 225 6.87 21.47 3.80
N THR A 226 6.34 22.65 4.13
CA THR A 226 5.98 23.01 5.51
C THR A 226 4.48 22.77 5.71
N THR A 227 4.13 22.00 6.75
CA THR A 227 2.72 21.74 7.10
C THR A 227 2.24 22.76 8.12
N LEU A 228 1.06 23.34 7.87
CA LEU A 228 0.41 24.32 8.74
C LEU A 228 -0.94 23.77 9.21
N SER A 229 -1.18 23.79 10.52
CA SER A 229 -2.50 23.50 11.10
C SER A 229 -3.35 24.77 11.11
N PHE A 230 -4.66 24.63 10.94
CA PHE A 230 -5.62 25.72 10.84
C PHE A 230 -7.00 25.24 11.32
N PRO A 231 -7.90 26.09 11.83
CA PRO A 231 -9.13 25.65 12.51
C PRO A 231 -10.07 24.71 11.73
N GLY A 232 -9.95 24.66 10.39
CA GLY A 232 -10.73 23.74 9.55
C GLY A 232 -10.15 22.32 9.46
N ASP A 233 -9.01 22.04 10.09
CA ASP A 233 -8.50 20.68 10.22
C ASP A 233 -9.43 19.80 11.08
N ALA A 234 -10.05 20.38 12.12
CA ALA A 234 -11.05 19.72 12.94
C ALA A 234 -12.36 19.39 12.20
N VAL A 235 -12.69 20.12 11.11
CA VAL A 235 -13.94 19.90 10.33
C VAL A 235 -13.72 19.04 9.08
N SER A 236 -12.51 18.54 8.87
CA SER A 236 -12.11 17.67 7.75
C SER A 236 -11.60 16.30 8.21
N VAL A 237 -11.93 15.89 9.44
CA VAL A 237 -11.54 14.60 10.00
C VAL A 237 -12.32 13.47 9.33
N GLU A 238 -11.61 12.67 8.55
CA GLU A 238 -12.08 11.42 7.94
C GLU A 238 -11.59 10.25 8.80
N ARG A 239 -12.49 9.34 9.15
CA ARG A 239 -12.19 8.19 10.03
C ARG A 239 -12.09 6.90 9.23
N TYR A 240 -11.15 6.07 9.65
CA TYR A 240 -10.89 4.76 9.05
C TYR A 240 -11.17 3.65 10.06
N SER A 241 -11.92 2.66 9.60
CA SER A 241 -12.22 1.44 10.32
C SER A 241 -11.54 0.24 9.66
N ILE A 242 -11.15 -0.72 10.50
CA ILE A 242 -10.59 -2.02 10.12
C ILE A 242 -11.51 -3.13 10.65
N ALA A 243 -11.78 -4.14 9.82
CA ALA A 243 -12.66 -5.25 10.16
C ALA A 243 -12.19 -6.57 9.51
N VAL A 244 -12.51 -7.69 10.15
CA VAL A 244 -12.43 -9.02 9.51
C VAL A 244 -13.71 -9.23 8.70
N THR A 245 -13.59 -9.81 7.51
CA THR A 245 -14.80 -10.12 6.71
C THR A 245 -15.47 -11.40 7.19
N THR A 246 -16.80 -11.48 7.03
CA THR A 246 -17.58 -12.66 7.42
C THR A 246 -17.25 -13.90 6.58
N LYS A 247 -16.65 -13.71 5.40
CA LYS A 247 -16.19 -14.78 4.49
C LYS A 247 -14.71 -15.14 4.64
N SER A 248 -13.99 -14.55 5.60
CA SER A 248 -12.58 -14.87 5.86
C SER A 248 -12.42 -16.30 6.37
N GLU A 249 -11.55 -17.08 5.73
CA GLU A 249 -11.12 -18.40 6.21
C GLU A 249 -9.98 -18.28 7.25
N ASN A 250 -9.34 -17.11 7.31
CA ASN A 250 -8.17 -16.83 8.13
C ASN A 250 -8.49 -16.04 9.42
N GLN A 251 -9.72 -16.17 9.94
CA GLN A 251 -10.30 -15.38 11.05
C GLN A 251 -9.31 -15.04 12.18
N ASN A 252 -8.59 -16.03 12.73
CA ASN A 252 -7.65 -15.82 13.84
C ASN A 252 -6.45 -14.93 13.46
N ARG A 253 -5.88 -15.11 12.26
CA ARG A 253 -4.75 -14.29 11.78
C ARG A 253 -5.20 -12.91 11.32
N ALA A 254 -6.39 -12.83 10.71
CA ALA A 254 -7.05 -11.58 10.36
C ALA A 254 -7.30 -10.71 11.61
N LYS A 255 -7.82 -11.33 12.68
CA LYS A 255 -8.02 -10.67 13.98
C LYS A 255 -6.72 -10.19 14.61
N GLN A 256 -5.62 -10.95 14.52
CA GLN A 256 -4.32 -10.50 15.01
C GLN A 256 -3.81 -9.25 14.26
N LEU A 257 -4.05 -9.14 12.95
CA LEU A 257 -3.73 -7.93 12.17
C LEU A 257 -4.58 -6.73 12.61
N VAL A 258 -5.88 -6.93 12.82
CA VAL A 258 -6.82 -5.92 13.33
C VAL A 258 -6.37 -5.42 14.71
N ASP A 259 -6.08 -6.33 15.64
CA ASP A 259 -5.67 -5.99 17.00
C ASP A 259 -4.27 -5.33 17.03
N SER A 260 -3.36 -5.73 16.14
CA SER A 260 -2.06 -5.09 15.95
C SER A 260 -2.20 -3.63 15.49
N ALA A 261 -3.03 -3.35 14.47
CA ALA A 261 -3.27 -2.00 13.96
C ALA A 261 -3.92 -1.06 15.00
N ARG A 262 -4.74 -1.61 15.90
CA ARG A 262 -5.43 -0.91 17.00
C ARG A 262 -4.64 -0.81 18.30
N SER A 263 -3.49 -1.47 18.38
CA SER A 263 -2.66 -1.46 19.58
C SER A 263 -2.05 -0.06 19.82
N GLY A 264 -1.51 0.18 21.02
CA GLY A 264 -0.78 1.43 21.30
C GLY A 264 0.41 1.64 20.35
N ASP A 265 1.07 0.57 19.91
CA ASP A 265 2.11 0.62 18.89
C ASP A 265 1.55 0.83 17.48
N GLY A 266 0.40 0.22 17.18
CA GLY A 266 -0.35 0.46 15.94
C GLY A 266 -0.70 1.94 15.77
N HIS A 267 -1.31 2.57 16.78
CA HIS A 267 -1.63 4.00 16.75
C HIS A 267 -0.37 4.89 16.67
N ARG A 268 0.71 4.57 17.40
CA ARG A 268 2.01 5.28 17.24
C ARG A 268 2.55 5.15 15.82
N PHE A 269 2.40 3.97 15.21
CA PHE A 269 2.83 3.70 13.86
C PHE A 269 1.99 4.48 12.83
N MET A 270 0.66 4.50 12.96
CA MET A 270 -0.23 5.35 12.15
C MET A 270 0.16 6.83 12.23
N ALA A 271 0.44 7.32 13.45
CA ALA A 271 0.90 8.70 13.67
C ALA A 271 2.24 9.02 13.00
N SER A 272 3.16 8.05 12.88
CA SER A 272 4.42 8.25 12.15
C SER A 272 4.21 8.51 10.65
N PHE A 273 3.09 8.04 10.09
CA PHE A 273 2.64 8.30 8.70
C PHE A 273 1.65 9.47 8.58
N GLY A 274 1.40 10.25 9.65
CA GLY A 274 0.58 11.45 9.60
C GLY A 274 -0.94 11.24 9.75
N PHE A 275 -1.35 10.03 10.14
CA PHE A 275 -2.72 9.75 10.57
C PHE A 275 -2.93 10.15 12.04
N GLY A 276 -4.15 10.57 12.38
CA GLY A 276 -4.59 10.83 13.76
C GLY A 276 -5.13 9.58 14.45
N ALA A 277 -5.47 9.73 15.73
CA ALA A 277 -6.25 8.75 16.48
C ALA A 277 -7.72 8.69 15.96
N PRO A 278 -8.47 7.61 16.27
CA PRO A 278 -9.92 7.51 16.02
C PRO A 278 -10.74 8.71 16.54
#